data_AF-A0A9D6TI30-F1
#
_entry.id   AF-A0A9D6TI30-F1
#
_cell.length_a   1.000
_cell.length_b   1.000
_cell.length_c   1.000
_cell.angle_alpha   90.00
_cell.angle_beta   90.00
_cell.angle_gamma   90.00
#
_symmetry.space_group_name_H-M   'P 1'
#
loop_
_entity.id
_entity.type
_entity.pdbx_description
1 polymer ?
#
loop_
_entity_poly.entity_id
_entity_poly.type
_entity_poly.pdbx_seq_one_letter_code
_entity_poly.pdbx_strand_id
1 'polypeptide(L)'
;MATQEIYIRNQTDTEARGPFNVEQISSLADAGQVTGETLVYDSTTEQWVALSANPELMAAAFPEKKKLSLKAKEIKTLNKPDENAKAITVNDMLAAAEGRTEDTKGKSDPEIAMMRAAKVGLIGATVTLVAAAAAEILPATEALTSMDPAKIMAQPLVILGVVDVILAVLLGLGMSTIYSFVRFRAALGFGLMGFMFYAQGLSLPLIEVAAGAAGLYLCTVFVTLIPVIVAAAAGIGGMGMLAWYFLSH
;
A
#
# COMPACT_ATOMS: atom_id res chain seq x y z
N MET A 1 -42.41 55.98 27.53
CA MET A 1 -43.46 56.00 26.48
C MET A 1 -44.37 54.82 26.77
N ALA A 2 -45.68 55.02 26.81
CA ALA A 2 -46.63 54.02 27.28
C ALA A 2 -46.55 52.75 26.42
N THR A 3 -46.46 51.59 27.06
CA THR A 3 -46.58 50.28 26.41
C THR A 3 -47.97 50.22 25.80
N GLN A 4 -48.08 50.35 24.48
CA GLN A 4 -49.37 50.28 23.81
C GLN A 4 -49.85 48.82 23.86
N GLU A 5 -50.91 48.58 24.63
CA GLU A 5 -51.55 47.28 24.75
C GLU A 5 -52.47 47.05 23.55
N ILE A 6 -52.10 46.13 22.68
CA ILE A 6 -52.80 45.86 21.42
C ILE A 6 -53.60 44.57 21.56
N TYR A 7 -54.91 44.66 21.35
CA TYR A 7 -55.78 43.49 21.25
C TYR A 7 -56.11 43.23 19.78
N ILE A 8 -56.01 41.96 19.38
CA ILE A 8 -56.25 41.53 18.01
C ILE A 8 -57.33 40.44 17.98
N ARG A 9 -58.07 40.37 16.87
CA ARG A 9 -58.96 39.24 16.57
C ARG A 9 -58.96 38.95 15.07
N ASN A 10 -59.24 37.70 14.72
CA ASN A 10 -59.45 37.32 13.32
C ASN A 10 -60.82 37.84 12.85
N GLN A 11 -61.00 38.02 11.54
CA GLN A 11 -62.29 38.45 10.99
C GLN A 11 -63.43 37.47 11.28
N THR A 12 -63.11 36.19 11.42
CA THR A 12 -64.07 35.11 11.67
C THR A 12 -64.29 34.83 13.16
N ASP A 13 -63.45 35.35 14.05
CA ASP A 13 -63.51 35.07 15.48
C ASP A 13 -64.03 36.27 16.27
N THR A 14 -64.94 36.02 17.22
CA THR A 14 -65.42 37.02 18.17
C THR A 14 -64.55 37.15 19.42
N GLU A 15 -63.57 36.25 19.60
CA GLU A 15 -62.66 36.26 20.74
C GLU A 15 -61.46 37.19 20.50
N ALA A 16 -61.27 38.14 21.40
CA ALA A 16 -60.12 39.03 21.41
C ALA A 16 -58.91 38.33 22.05
N ARG A 17 -57.75 38.40 21.40
CA ARG A 17 -56.46 37.92 21.90
C ARG A 17 -55.58 39.11 22.26
N GLY A 18 -54.94 39.06 23.43
CA GLY A 18 -54.05 40.11 23.91
C GLY A 18 -54.00 40.18 25.43
N PRO A 19 -53.34 41.21 26.01
CA PRO A 19 -52.67 42.31 25.30
C PRO A 19 -51.31 41.90 24.70
N PHE A 20 -51.02 42.41 23.49
CA PHE A 20 -49.72 42.28 22.84
C PHE A 20 -49.02 43.63 22.76
N ASN A 21 -47.68 43.62 22.74
CA ASN A 21 -46.89 44.79 22.37
C ASN A 21 -46.57 44.78 20.85
N VAL A 22 -46.02 45.88 20.34
CA VAL A 22 -45.71 46.03 18.90
C VAL A 22 -44.72 44.96 18.38
N GLU A 23 -43.74 44.57 19.20
CA GLU A 23 -42.75 43.52 18.84
C GLU A 23 -43.35 42.11 18.79
N GLN A 24 -44.35 41.83 19.63
CA GLN A 24 -45.09 40.58 19.61
C GLN A 24 -46.00 40.52 18.38
N ILE A 25 -46.59 41.64 17.97
CA ILE A 25 -47.37 41.72 16.73
C ILE A 25 -46.49 41.46 15.49
N SER A 26 -45.26 42.01 15.44
CA SER A 26 -44.34 41.73 14.32
C SER A 26 -43.91 40.25 14.31
N SER A 27 -43.65 39.66 15.47
CA SER A 27 -43.33 38.23 15.59
C SER A 27 -44.49 37.33 15.16
N LEU A 28 -45.74 37.70 15.49
CA LEU A 28 -46.94 36.98 15.05
C LEU A 28 -47.22 37.15 13.56
N ALA A 29 -46.87 38.30 12.97
CA ALA A 29 -46.93 38.53 11.54
C ALA A 29 -45.88 37.69 10.78
N ASP A 30 -44.65 37.60 11.29
CA ASP A 30 -43.61 36.72 10.74
C ASP A 30 -43.99 35.23 10.82
N ALA A 31 -44.72 34.84 11.88
CA ALA A 31 -45.27 33.49 12.05
C ALA A 31 -46.52 33.22 11.17
N GLY A 32 -46.99 34.21 10.40
CA GLY A 32 -48.17 34.10 9.54
C GLY A 32 -49.51 34.01 10.28
N GLN A 33 -49.53 34.30 11.60
CA GLN A 33 -50.76 34.28 12.41
C GLN A 33 -51.53 35.60 12.37
N VAL A 34 -50.89 36.67 11.91
CA VAL A 34 -51.49 38.00 11.73
C VAL A 34 -51.32 38.42 10.28
N THR A 35 -52.38 38.94 9.67
CA THR A 35 -52.40 39.45 8.30
C THR A 35 -52.87 40.90 8.30
N GLY A 36 -52.72 41.61 7.17
CA GLY A 36 -53.22 43.00 7.04
C GLY A 36 -54.75 43.15 7.23
N GLU A 37 -55.46 42.03 7.22
CA GLU A 37 -56.91 41.92 7.42
C GLU A 37 -57.32 41.62 8.86
N THR A 38 -56.35 41.29 9.74
CA THR A 38 -56.59 41.06 11.18
C THR A 38 -57.10 42.35 11.83
N LEU A 39 -58.14 42.23 12.67
CA LEU A 39 -58.77 43.38 13.33
C LEU A 39 -58.02 43.71 14.63
N VAL A 40 -57.70 44.98 14.81
CA VAL A 40 -57.07 45.56 15.99
C VAL A 40 -58.09 46.43 16.72
N TYR A 41 -58.13 46.35 18.04
CA TYR A 41 -58.97 47.23 18.83
C TYR A 41 -58.36 48.63 18.92
N ASP A 42 -59.10 49.65 18.48
CA ASP A 42 -58.72 51.05 18.63
C ASP A 42 -59.41 51.65 19.87
N SER A 43 -58.60 52.00 20.89
CA SER A 43 -59.07 52.59 22.14
C SER A 43 -59.65 54.01 21.99
N THR A 44 -59.36 54.71 20.89
CA THR A 44 -59.84 56.09 20.66
C THR A 44 -61.24 56.10 20.05
N THR A 45 -61.56 55.11 19.22
CA THR A 45 -62.87 54.99 18.55
C THR A 45 -63.75 53.89 19.13
N GLU A 46 -63.23 53.08 20.06
CA GLU A 46 -63.86 51.89 20.65
C GLU A 46 -64.34 50.87 19.59
N GLN A 47 -63.67 50.85 18.44
CA GLN A 47 -64.03 50.00 17.30
C GLN A 47 -62.89 49.08 16.89
N TRP A 48 -63.26 47.98 16.25
CA TRP A 48 -62.33 47.03 15.67
C TRP A 48 -62.00 47.46 14.25
N VAL A 49 -60.75 47.83 14.03
CA VAL A 49 -60.26 48.37 12.77
C VAL A 49 -59.25 47.40 12.17
N ALA A 50 -59.26 47.19 10.85
CA ALA A 50 -58.27 46.33 10.21
C ALA A 50 -56.84 46.88 10.41
N LEU A 51 -55.86 45.98 10.61
CA LEU A 51 -54.45 46.35 10.80
C LEU A 51 -53.91 47.19 9.64
N SER A 52 -54.39 46.96 8.42
CA SER A 52 -54.08 47.76 7.23
C SER A 52 -54.51 49.23 7.30
N ALA A 53 -55.50 49.58 8.12
CA ALA A 53 -55.94 50.96 8.28
C ALA A 53 -55.09 51.73 9.31
N ASN A 54 -54.22 51.05 10.06
CA ASN A 54 -53.23 51.69 10.92
C ASN A 54 -51.82 51.59 10.30
N PRO A 55 -51.34 52.64 9.60
CA PRO A 55 -50.09 52.58 8.84
C PRO A 55 -48.85 52.38 9.73
N GLU A 56 -48.89 52.83 10.99
CA GLU A 56 -47.76 52.70 11.92
C GLU A 56 -47.56 51.23 12.36
N LEU A 57 -48.66 50.55 12.72
CA LEU A 57 -48.60 49.13 13.10
C LEU A 57 -48.31 48.22 11.90
N MET A 58 -48.80 48.59 10.71
CA MET A 58 -48.54 47.82 9.49
C MET A 58 -47.05 47.89 9.10
N ALA A 59 -46.43 49.08 9.17
CA ALA A 59 -45.00 49.23 8.90
C ALA A 59 -44.11 48.52 9.92
N ALA A 60 -44.53 48.45 11.19
CA ALA A 60 -43.83 47.71 12.24
C ALA A 60 -43.95 46.18 12.07
N ALA A 61 -45.13 45.69 11.66
CA ALA A 61 -45.38 44.26 11.47
C ALA A 61 -44.85 43.71 10.13
N PHE A 62 -44.84 44.52 9.08
CA PHE A 62 -44.39 44.14 7.73
C PHE A 62 -43.38 45.15 7.16
N PRO A 63 -42.13 45.20 7.67
CA PRO A 63 -41.11 46.07 7.13
C PRO A 63 -40.74 45.67 5.69
N GLU A 64 -40.53 46.66 4.81
CA GLU A 64 -40.14 46.42 3.41
C GLU A 64 -38.81 45.64 3.33
N LYS A 65 -38.87 44.34 2.98
CA LYS A 65 -37.71 43.45 2.92
C LYS A 65 -36.74 43.90 1.81
N LYS A 66 -35.69 44.62 2.19
CA LYS A 66 -34.60 45.02 1.29
C LYS A 66 -33.83 43.77 0.84
N LYS A 67 -33.96 43.38 -0.44
CA LYS A 67 -33.23 42.25 -1.03
C LYS A 67 -31.72 42.51 -0.97
N LEU A 68 -31.01 41.80 -0.09
CA LEU A 68 -29.55 41.77 -0.07
C LEU A 68 -29.07 40.68 -1.04
N SER A 69 -28.49 41.08 -2.18
CA SER A 69 -27.81 40.14 -3.09
C SER A 69 -26.34 40.02 -2.70
N LEU A 70 -25.91 38.85 -2.24
CA LEU A 70 -24.49 38.53 -2.06
C LEU A 70 -23.85 38.24 -3.42
N LYS A 71 -22.80 38.98 -3.79
CA LYS A 71 -22.02 38.68 -5.00
C LYS A 71 -21.15 37.43 -4.73
N ALA A 72 -21.45 36.33 -5.42
CA ALA A 72 -20.63 35.12 -5.36
C ALA A 72 -19.23 35.42 -5.92
N LYS A 73 -18.20 35.29 -5.09
CA LYS A 73 -16.80 35.37 -5.50
C LYS A 73 -16.36 33.96 -5.89
N GLU A 74 -15.87 33.78 -7.11
CA GLU A 74 -15.36 32.49 -7.58
C GLU A 74 -14.18 32.04 -6.70
N ILE A 75 -14.39 30.95 -5.96
CA ILE A 75 -13.34 30.29 -5.18
C ILE A 75 -12.57 29.40 -6.16
N LYS A 76 -11.32 29.77 -6.50
CA LYS A 76 -10.42 28.90 -7.26
C LYS A 76 -10.08 27.67 -6.40
N THR A 77 -10.76 26.56 -6.64
CA THR A 77 -10.40 25.26 -6.07
C THR A 77 -9.18 24.70 -6.81
N LEU A 78 -8.16 24.27 -6.07
CA LEU A 78 -6.93 23.70 -6.62
C LEU A 78 -7.16 22.35 -7.33
N ASN A 79 -8.22 21.64 -6.96
CA ASN A 79 -8.66 20.42 -7.63
C ASN A 79 -9.74 20.78 -8.66
N LYS A 80 -9.34 20.95 -9.91
CA LYS A 80 -10.29 20.92 -11.04
C LYS A 80 -10.42 19.46 -11.47
N PRO A 81 -11.63 18.88 -11.49
CA PRO A 81 -11.83 17.60 -12.15
C PRO A 81 -11.51 17.80 -13.63
N ASP A 82 -10.55 17.04 -14.14
CA ASP A 82 -10.24 17.05 -15.57
C ASP A 82 -11.44 16.44 -16.31
N GLU A 83 -12.06 17.19 -17.21
CA GLU A 83 -13.26 16.76 -17.95
C GLU A 83 -12.98 15.58 -18.88
N ASN A 84 -11.69 15.28 -19.14
CA ASN A 84 -11.24 14.11 -19.89
C ASN A 84 -10.70 12.97 -19.01
N ALA A 85 -10.82 13.05 -17.68
CA ALA A 85 -10.40 11.96 -16.80
C ALA A 85 -11.26 10.71 -17.06
N LYS A 86 -10.61 9.64 -17.51
CA LYS A 86 -11.26 8.33 -17.66
C LYS A 86 -11.89 7.92 -16.32
N ALA A 87 -13.09 7.33 -16.38
CA ALA A 87 -13.75 6.75 -15.22
C ALA A 87 -12.81 5.73 -14.56
N ILE A 88 -12.51 5.94 -13.29
CA ILE A 88 -11.62 5.08 -12.50
C ILE A 88 -12.32 3.72 -12.34
N THR A 89 -11.71 2.67 -12.88
CA THR A 89 -12.22 1.30 -12.74
C THR A 89 -11.78 0.71 -11.40
N VAL A 90 -12.45 -0.36 -10.94
CA VAL A 90 -12.03 -1.10 -9.74
C VAL A 90 -10.58 -1.60 -9.87
N ASN A 91 -10.15 -1.99 -11.07
CA ASN A 91 -8.77 -2.39 -11.33
C ASN A 91 -7.79 -1.23 -11.12
N ASP A 92 -8.17 -0.01 -11.50
CA ASP A 92 -7.36 1.19 -11.26
C ASP A 92 -7.30 1.51 -9.76
N MET A 93 -8.39 1.29 -9.02
CA MET A 93 -8.41 1.43 -7.56
C MET A 93 -7.50 0.41 -6.88
N LEU A 94 -7.54 -0.85 -7.30
CA LEU A 94 -6.67 -1.92 -6.80
C LEU A 94 -5.20 -1.67 -7.17
N ALA A 95 -4.93 -1.25 -8.41
CA ALA A 95 -3.59 -0.90 -8.85
C ALA A 95 -3.04 0.29 -8.07
N ALA A 96 -3.85 1.31 -7.78
CA ALA A 96 -3.44 2.44 -6.96
C ALA A 96 -3.09 2.01 -5.53
N ALA A 97 -3.91 1.14 -4.93
CA ALA A 97 -3.68 0.57 -3.61
C ALA A 97 -2.41 -0.30 -3.53
N GLU A 98 -2.10 -1.06 -4.59
CA GLU A 98 -0.88 -1.85 -4.70
C GLU A 98 0.38 -1.06 -5.11
N GLY A 99 0.26 0.26 -5.30
CA GLY A 99 1.40 1.08 -5.72
C GLY A 99 1.79 0.89 -7.19
N ARG A 100 0.87 0.49 -8.06
CA ARG A 100 1.13 0.17 -9.48
C ARG A 100 0.68 1.27 -10.47
N THR A 101 0.15 2.39 -9.99
CA THR A 101 -0.16 3.56 -10.85
C THR A 101 1.01 4.56 -10.85
N GLU A 102 1.07 5.46 -11.82
CA GLU A 102 2.13 6.48 -11.91
C GLU A 102 2.23 7.33 -10.63
N ASP A 103 1.08 7.65 -10.03
CA ASP A 103 0.98 8.44 -8.80
C ASP A 103 1.35 7.67 -7.51
N THR A 104 1.27 6.34 -7.52
CA THR A 104 1.50 5.50 -6.32
C THR A 104 2.72 4.57 -6.44
N LYS A 105 3.46 4.61 -7.55
CA LYS A 105 4.66 3.79 -7.81
C LYS A 105 5.76 3.88 -6.74
N GLY A 106 5.88 5.03 -6.08
CA GLY A 106 6.82 5.24 -4.97
C GLY A 106 6.30 4.80 -3.60
N LYS A 107 5.04 4.34 -3.52
CA LYS A 107 4.35 3.96 -2.28
C LYS A 107 4.10 2.46 -2.16
N SER A 108 4.54 1.66 -3.14
CA SER A 108 4.45 0.20 -3.06
C SER A 108 5.30 -0.33 -1.90
N ASP A 109 4.80 -1.32 -1.19
CA ASP A 109 5.52 -1.96 -0.10
C ASP A 109 6.84 -2.59 -0.60
N PRO A 110 8.02 -2.13 -0.12
CA PRO A 110 9.30 -2.70 -0.51
C PRO A 110 9.44 -4.18 -0.13
N GLU A 111 8.70 -4.66 0.88
CA GLU A 111 8.73 -6.05 1.32
C GLU A 111 8.26 -7.02 0.22
N ILE A 112 7.32 -6.60 -0.63
CA ILE A 112 6.84 -7.40 -1.76
C ILE A 112 7.97 -7.63 -2.78
N ALA A 113 8.76 -6.60 -3.06
CA ALA A 113 9.90 -6.71 -3.96
C ALA A 113 11.01 -7.59 -3.35
N MET A 114 11.26 -7.44 -2.05
CA MET A 114 12.22 -8.26 -1.30
C MET A 114 11.81 -9.74 -1.27
N MET A 115 10.53 -10.04 -1.06
CA MET A 115 10.02 -11.42 -1.09
C MET A 115 10.22 -12.08 -2.46
N ARG A 116 9.99 -11.34 -3.55
CA ARG A 116 10.26 -11.85 -4.91
C ARG A 116 11.73 -12.13 -5.12
N ALA A 117 12.60 -11.21 -4.71
CA ALA A 117 14.05 -11.38 -4.78
C ALA A 117 14.50 -12.60 -3.94
N ALA A 118 14.00 -12.74 -2.71
CA ALA A 118 14.30 -13.87 -1.83
C ALA A 118 13.87 -15.21 -2.45
N LYS A 119 12.71 -15.27 -3.10
CA LYS A 119 12.24 -16.48 -3.80
C LYS A 119 13.17 -16.87 -4.95
N VAL A 120 13.60 -15.90 -5.77
CA VAL A 120 14.56 -16.15 -6.85
C VAL A 120 15.91 -16.59 -6.28
N GLY A 121 16.37 -15.97 -5.19
CA GLY A 121 17.61 -16.32 -4.52
C GLY A 121 17.58 -17.72 -3.93
N LEU A 122 16.46 -18.13 -3.33
CA LEU A 122 16.26 -19.49 -2.83
C LEU A 122 16.33 -20.53 -3.94
N ILE A 123 15.66 -20.29 -5.07
CA ILE A 123 15.71 -21.19 -6.23
C ILE A 123 17.14 -21.22 -6.80
N GLY A 124 17.77 -20.07 -6.97
CA GLY A 124 19.15 -19.96 -7.49
C GLY A 124 20.17 -20.70 -6.62
N ALA A 125 20.10 -20.52 -5.29
CA ALA A 125 20.95 -21.23 -4.34
C ALA A 125 20.71 -22.75 -4.38
N THR A 126 19.44 -23.17 -4.47
CA THR A 126 19.08 -24.60 -4.56
C THR A 126 19.68 -25.24 -5.81
N VAL A 127 19.50 -24.62 -6.98
CA VAL A 127 20.05 -25.14 -8.25
C VAL A 127 21.59 -25.12 -8.22
N THR A 128 22.19 -24.10 -7.63
CA THR A 128 23.65 -24.01 -7.48
C THR A 128 24.20 -25.16 -6.61
N LEU A 129 23.53 -25.52 -5.51
CA LEU A 129 23.92 -26.67 -4.68
C LEU A 129 23.73 -28.00 -5.41
N VAL A 130 22.69 -28.14 -6.22
CA VAL A 130 22.52 -29.34 -7.06
C VAL A 130 23.67 -29.46 -8.08
N ALA A 131 24.05 -28.35 -8.71
CA ALA A 131 25.19 -28.31 -9.63
C ALA A 131 26.52 -28.61 -8.92
N ALA A 132 26.73 -28.06 -7.71
CA ALA A 132 27.91 -28.35 -6.89
C ALA A 132 27.97 -29.83 -6.49
N ALA A 133 26.86 -30.40 -6.03
CA ALA A 133 26.76 -31.82 -5.74
C ALA A 133 27.08 -32.70 -6.96
N ALA A 134 26.62 -32.30 -8.15
CA ALA A 134 26.96 -32.99 -9.39
C ALA A 134 28.47 -32.95 -9.67
N ALA A 135 29.12 -31.78 -9.51
CA ALA A 135 30.56 -31.65 -9.68
C ALA A 135 31.34 -32.54 -8.70
N GLU A 136 30.87 -32.66 -7.45
CA GLU A 136 31.60 -33.33 -6.39
C GLU A 136 31.35 -34.84 -6.31
N ILE A 137 30.14 -35.30 -6.67
CA ILE A 137 29.76 -36.72 -6.58
C ILE A 137 30.09 -37.48 -7.86
N LEU A 138 29.76 -36.90 -9.03
CA LEU A 138 29.79 -37.65 -10.29
C LEU A 138 31.18 -38.18 -10.69
N PRO A 139 32.30 -37.47 -10.42
CA PRO A 139 33.62 -38.01 -10.72
C PRO A 139 34.02 -39.24 -9.89
N ALA A 140 33.32 -39.49 -8.77
CA ALA A 140 33.67 -40.53 -7.80
C ALA A 140 32.44 -41.35 -7.37
N THR A 141 31.51 -41.64 -8.29
CA THR A 141 30.28 -42.40 -7.97
C THR A 141 30.55 -43.77 -7.36
N GLU A 142 31.67 -44.40 -7.73
CA GLU A 142 32.08 -45.70 -7.19
C GLU A 142 32.27 -45.69 -5.67
N ALA A 143 32.71 -44.56 -5.10
CA ALA A 143 32.86 -44.43 -3.65
C ALA A 143 31.51 -44.53 -2.93
N LEU A 144 30.45 -43.97 -3.51
CA LEU A 144 29.08 -44.06 -2.98
C LEU A 144 28.44 -45.42 -3.25
N THR A 145 28.55 -45.95 -4.47
CA THR A 145 27.89 -47.20 -4.85
C THR A 145 28.50 -48.42 -4.18
N SER A 146 29.79 -48.38 -3.82
CA SER A 146 30.45 -49.46 -3.11
C SER A 146 30.06 -49.58 -1.64
N MET A 147 29.45 -48.53 -1.05
CA MET A 147 29.09 -48.46 0.38
C MET A 147 30.25 -48.79 1.33
N ASP A 148 31.48 -48.60 0.88
CA ASP A 148 32.70 -48.86 1.67
C ASP A 148 33.12 -47.57 2.39
N PRO A 149 33.06 -47.52 3.74
CA PRO A 149 33.44 -46.33 4.49
C PRO A 149 34.88 -45.87 4.22
N ALA A 150 35.81 -46.79 3.92
CA ALA A 150 37.19 -46.42 3.65
C ALA A 150 37.33 -45.66 2.32
N LYS A 151 36.57 -46.07 1.29
CA LYS A 151 36.56 -45.40 -0.03
C LYS A 151 35.90 -44.03 0.02
N ILE A 152 34.84 -43.88 0.82
CA ILE A 152 34.16 -42.60 1.01
C ILE A 152 35.09 -41.61 1.73
N MET A 153 35.78 -42.06 2.78
CA MET A 153 36.74 -41.22 3.52
C MET A 153 37.96 -40.81 2.67
N ALA A 154 38.34 -41.63 1.69
CA ALA A 154 39.40 -41.30 0.73
C ALA A 154 38.98 -40.26 -0.32
N GLN A 155 37.68 -39.92 -0.42
CA GLN A 155 37.14 -38.97 -1.38
C GLN A 155 36.36 -37.84 -0.67
N PRO A 156 37.05 -36.86 -0.06
CA PRO A 156 36.41 -35.82 0.75
C PRO A 156 35.38 -34.97 0.00
N LEU A 157 35.54 -34.81 -1.33
CA LEU A 157 34.60 -34.07 -2.17
C LEU A 157 33.23 -34.77 -2.22
N VAL A 158 33.20 -36.10 -2.25
CA VAL A 158 31.92 -36.86 -2.23
C VAL A 158 31.12 -36.56 -0.97
N ILE A 159 31.79 -36.41 0.18
CA ILE A 159 31.15 -36.05 1.44
C ILE A 159 30.53 -34.65 1.34
N LEU A 160 31.26 -33.68 0.77
CA LEU A 160 30.73 -32.34 0.53
C LEU A 160 29.53 -32.35 -0.43
N GLY A 161 29.57 -33.16 -1.48
CA GLY A 161 28.47 -33.25 -2.43
C GLY A 161 27.22 -33.83 -1.80
N VAL A 162 27.35 -34.82 -0.89
CA VAL A 162 26.22 -35.33 -0.10
C VAL A 162 25.64 -34.25 0.79
N VAL A 163 26.50 -33.44 1.45
CA VAL A 163 26.04 -32.29 2.25
C VAL A 163 25.28 -31.28 1.36
N ASP A 164 25.74 -31.03 0.13
CA ASP A 164 25.07 -30.12 -0.80
C ASP A 164 23.70 -30.62 -1.23
N VAL A 165 23.54 -31.93 -1.45
CA VAL A 165 22.22 -32.53 -1.71
C VAL A 165 21.28 -32.32 -0.52
N ILE A 166 21.75 -32.54 0.71
CA ILE A 166 20.95 -32.32 1.91
C ILE A 166 20.54 -30.85 2.03
N LEU A 167 21.48 -29.92 1.86
CA LEU A 167 21.22 -28.48 1.90
C LEU A 167 20.26 -28.04 0.78
N ALA A 168 20.39 -28.59 -0.43
CA ALA A 168 19.50 -28.32 -1.55
C ALA A 168 18.06 -28.77 -1.26
N VAL A 169 17.90 -29.96 -0.67
CA VAL A 169 16.57 -30.46 -0.25
C VAL A 169 15.96 -29.55 0.82
N LEU A 170 16.71 -29.23 1.87
CA LEU A 170 16.23 -28.36 2.96
C LEU A 170 15.86 -26.95 2.45
N LEU A 171 16.66 -26.38 1.56
CA LEU A 171 16.36 -25.09 0.91
C LEU A 171 15.15 -25.19 -0.01
N GLY A 172 15.04 -26.26 -0.80
CA GLY A 172 13.91 -26.53 -1.68
C GLY A 172 12.59 -26.66 -0.91
N LEU A 173 12.64 -27.15 0.33
CA LEU A 173 11.51 -27.18 1.27
C LEU A 173 11.20 -25.83 1.92
N GLY A 174 11.97 -24.78 1.62
CA GLY A 174 11.73 -23.42 2.12
C GLY A 174 12.39 -23.10 3.47
N MET A 175 13.31 -23.93 3.95
CA MET A 175 13.97 -23.72 5.25
C MET A 175 15.00 -22.58 5.17
N SER A 176 14.60 -21.33 5.44
CA SER A 176 15.52 -20.18 5.38
C SER A 176 16.50 -20.10 6.55
N THR A 177 16.23 -20.79 7.66
CA THR A 177 17.09 -20.83 8.85
C THR A 177 18.46 -21.46 8.58
N ILE A 178 18.60 -22.25 7.51
CA ILE A 178 19.87 -22.87 7.13
C ILE A 178 20.78 -21.98 6.28
N TYR A 179 20.41 -20.73 5.99
CA TYR A 179 21.23 -19.83 5.16
C TYR A 179 22.63 -19.62 5.72
N SER A 180 22.81 -19.60 7.04
CA SER A 180 24.13 -19.52 7.66
C SER A 180 25.02 -20.72 7.30
N PHE A 181 24.44 -21.92 7.23
CA PHE A 181 25.16 -23.12 6.81
C PHE A 181 25.48 -23.09 5.31
N VAL A 182 24.56 -22.60 4.48
CA VAL A 182 24.79 -22.45 3.03
C VAL A 182 25.94 -21.48 2.75
N ARG A 183 25.99 -20.36 3.48
CA ARG A 183 27.10 -19.38 3.39
C ARG A 183 28.42 -19.96 3.85
N PHE A 184 28.41 -20.70 4.97
CA PHE A 184 29.59 -21.40 5.44
C PHE A 184 30.07 -22.41 4.41
N ARG A 185 29.16 -23.20 3.83
CA ARG A 185 29.45 -24.19 2.80
C ARG A 185 30.05 -23.56 1.55
N ALA A 186 29.53 -22.42 1.10
CA ALA A 186 30.11 -21.66 0.00
C ALA A 186 31.56 -21.23 0.29
N ALA A 187 31.81 -20.69 1.49
CA ALA A 187 33.16 -20.28 1.90
C ALA A 187 34.12 -21.48 2.04
N LEU A 188 33.64 -22.59 2.62
CA LEU A 188 34.41 -23.82 2.77
C LEU A 188 34.75 -24.45 1.41
N GLY A 189 33.78 -24.49 0.49
CA GLY A 189 33.96 -25.00 -0.87
C GLY A 189 35.00 -24.21 -1.64
N PHE A 190 34.88 -22.88 -1.62
CA PHE A 190 35.90 -22.01 -2.20
C PHE A 190 37.26 -22.17 -1.53
N GLY A 191 37.32 -22.26 -0.20
CA GLY A 191 38.57 -22.43 0.53
C GLY A 191 39.28 -23.74 0.18
N LEU A 192 38.56 -24.86 0.17
CA LEU A 192 39.12 -26.18 -0.13
C LEU A 192 39.49 -26.30 -1.62
N MET A 193 38.50 -26.16 -2.50
CA MET A 193 38.68 -26.39 -3.94
C MET A 193 39.48 -25.27 -4.60
N GLY A 194 39.26 -24.02 -4.18
CA GLY A 194 40.03 -22.88 -4.67
C GLY A 194 41.50 -23.02 -4.32
N PHE A 195 41.83 -23.46 -3.10
CA PHE A 195 43.23 -23.76 -2.75
C PHE A 195 43.78 -24.92 -3.58
N MET A 196 43.02 -26.01 -3.76
CA MET A 196 43.45 -27.16 -4.58
C MET A 196 43.78 -26.75 -6.02
N PHE A 197 42.88 -26.01 -6.68
CA PHE A 197 43.10 -25.57 -8.06
C PHE A 197 44.21 -24.55 -8.19
N TYR A 198 44.33 -23.63 -7.22
CA TYR A 198 45.44 -22.69 -7.16
C TYR A 198 46.78 -23.42 -7.05
N ALA A 199 46.89 -24.38 -6.12
CA ALA A 199 48.10 -25.17 -5.91
C ALA A 199 48.48 -26.03 -7.13
N GLN A 200 47.49 -26.47 -7.91
CA GLN A 200 47.68 -27.25 -9.14
C GLN A 200 47.87 -26.38 -10.39
N GLY A 201 47.78 -25.05 -10.28
CA GLY A 201 47.89 -24.13 -11.42
C GLY A 201 46.69 -24.16 -12.38
N LEU A 202 45.54 -24.69 -11.95
CA LEU A 202 44.32 -24.82 -12.75
C LEU A 202 43.47 -23.54 -12.64
N SER A 203 43.75 -22.56 -13.50
CA SER A 203 43.08 -21.25 -13.44
C SER A 203 41.60 -21.29 -13.81
N LEU A 204 41.18 -22.16 -14.73
CA LEU A 204 39.79 -22.25 -15.17
C LEU A 204 38.86 -22.79 -14.06
N PRO A 205 39.10 -23.99 -13.49
CA PRO A 205 38.33 -24.48 -12.34
C PRO A 205 38.35 -23.55 -11.13
N LEU A 206 39.45 -22.81 -10.93
CA LEU A 206 39.56 -21.80 -9.88
C LEU A 206 38.55 -20.66 -10.05
N ILE A 207 38.41 -20.13 -11.28
CA ILE A 207 37.45 -19.06 -11.58
C ILE A 207 36.02 -19.60 -11.47
N GLU A 208 35.77 -20.82 -11.95
CA GLU A 208 34.46 -21.48 -11.90
C GLU A 208 33.99 -21.68 -10.46
N VAL A 209 34.86 -22.21 -9.58
CA VAL A 209 34.51 -22.39 -8.17
C VAL A 209 34.38 -21.07 -7.42
N ALA A 210 35.19 -20.06 -7.77
CA ALA A 210 35.05 -18.71 -7.21
C ALA A 210 33.70 -18.09 -7.57
N ALA A 211 33.31 -18.15 -8.84
CA ALA A 211 32.02 -17.65 -9.32
C ALA A 211 30.85 -18.42 -8.69
N GLY A 212 30.95 -19.75 -8.64
CA GLY A 212 29.97 -20.63 -8.03
C GLY A 212 29.75 -20.33 -6.55
N ALA A 213 30.82 -20.21 -5.78
CA ALA A 213 30.77 -19.94 -4.34
C ALA A 213 30.28 -18.52 -4.05
N ALA A 214 30.76 -17.52 -4.78
CA ALA A 214 30.28 -16.14 -4.65
C ALA A 214 28.80 -16.04 -4.98
N GLY A 215 28.35 -16.66 -6.08
CA GLY A 215 26.95 -16.71 -6.47
C GLY A 215 26.06 -17.37 -5.41
N LEU A 216 26.48 -18.53 -4.89
CA LEU A 216 25.77 -19.23 -3.82
C LEU A 216 25.64 -18.37 -2.55
N TYR A 217 26.74 -17.74 -2.13
CA TYR A 217 26.74 -16.86 -0.96
C TYR A 217 25.79 -15.67 -1.16
N LEU A 218 25.92 -14.97 -2.28
CA LEU A 218 25.18 -13.74 -2.57
C LEU A 218 23.67 -13.99 -2.79
N CYS A 219 23.28 -15.17 -3.30
CA CYS A 219 21.87 -15.57 -3.38
C CYS A 219 21.15 -15.58 -2.03
N THR A 220 21.89 -15.76 -0.92
CA THR A 220 21.34 -15.75 0.43
C THR A 220 21.38 -14.38 1.11
N VAL A 221 21.99 -13.37 0.49
CA VAL A 221 22.24 -12.04 1.10
C VAL A 221 21.46 -10.94 0.38
N PHE A 222 21.41 -10.97 -0.95
CA PHE A 222 20.76 -9.91 -1.70
C PHE A 222 19.24 -9.95 -1.56
N VAL A 223 18.66 -8.77 -1.34
CA VAL A 223 17.21 -8.54 -1.20
C VAL A 223 16.63 -7.75 -2.38
N THR A 224 17.45 -7.50 -3.41
CA THR A 224 17.07 -6.80 -4.63
C THR A 224 17.14 -7.74 -5.82
N LEU A 225 16.14 -7.66 -6.71
CA LEU A 225 15.94 -8.67 -7.76
C LEU A 225 17.12 -8.76 -8.74
N ILE A 226 17.65 -7.62 -9.20
CA ILE A 226 18.72 -7.60 -10.20
C ILE A 226 20.01 -8.25 -9.64
N PRO A 227 20.54 -7.83 -8.47
CA PRO A 227 21.70 -8.50 -7.88
C PRO A 227 21.48 -9.98 -7.61
N VAL A 228 20.28 -10.39 -7.17
CA VAL A 228 19.95 -11.80 -6.98
C VAL A 228 20.04 -12.60 -8.28
N ILE A 229 19.49 -12.08 -9.39
CA ILE A 229 19.56 -12.76 -10.69
C ILE A 229 21.00 -12.95 -11.14
N VAL A 230 21.84 -11.91 -10.99
CA VAL A 230 23.26 -11.99 -11.33
C VAL A 230 23.98 -13.01 -10.44
N ALA A 231 23.71 -13.01 -9.13
CA ALA A 231 24.27 -13.99 -8.21
C ALA A 231 23.84 -15.42 -8.55
N ALA A 232 22.57 -15.64 -8.89
CA ALA A 232 22.05 -16.95 -9.28
C ALA A 232 22.69 -17.44 -10.59
N ALA A 233 22.84 -16.56 -11.58
CA ALA A 233 23.52 -16.90 -12.84
C ALA A 233 25.00 -17.25 -12.60
N ALA A 234 25.70 -16.50 -11.76
CA ALA A 234 27.09 -16.79 -11.39
C ALA A 234 27.23 -18.11 -10.61
N GLY A 235 26.30 -18.38 -9.68
CA GLY A 235 26.26 -19.60 -8.89
C GLY A 235 26.05 -20.84 -9.75
N ILE A 236 24.96 -20.84 -10.51
CA ILE A 236 24.58 -21.94 -11.41
C ILE A 236 25.62 -22.12 -12.51
N GLY A 237 26.07 -21.03 -13.13
CA GLY A 237 27.07 -21.05 -14.19
C GLY A 237 28.41 -21.56 -13.70
N GLY A 238 28.91 -21.04 -12.58
CA GLY A 238 30.20 -21.44 -12.02
C GLY A 238 30.23 -22.92 -11.61
N MET A 239 29.25 -23.38 -10.83
CA MET A 239 29.20 -24.78 -10.41
C MET A 239 28.82 -25.73 -11.56
N GLY A 240 28.00 -25.28 -12.51
CA GLY A 240 27.66 -26.07 -13.69
C GLY A 240 28.84 -26.25 -14.64
N MET A 241 29.64 -25.21 -14.87
CA MET A 241 30.88 -25.30 -15.65
C MET A 241 31.91 -26.17 -14.95
N LEU A 242 32.04 -26.05 -13.63
CA LEU A 242 32.92 -26.90 -12.83
C LEU A 242 32.53 -28.39 -12.92
N ALA A 243 31.23 -28.69 -12.82
CA ALA A 243 30.72 -30.04 -13.01
C ALA A 243 31.04 -30.58 -14.41
N TRP A 244 30.85 -29.74 -15.43
CA TRP A 244 31.20 -30.07 -16.81
C TRP A 244 32.71 -30.33 -16.97
N TYR A 245 33.55 -29.50 -16.37
CA TYR A 245 35.01 -29.64 -16.43
C TYR A 245 35.44 -31.00 -15.89
N PHE A 246 34.96 -31.39 -14.70
CA PHE A 246 35.27 -32.68 -14.09
C PHE A 246 34.69 -33.90 -14.80
N LEU A 247 33.62 -33.74 -15.59
CA LEU A 247 33.05 -34.84 -16.39
C LEU A 247 33.75 -35.01 -17.73
N SER A 248 34.45 -33.98 -18.21
CA SER A 248 35.07 -33.95 -19.54
C SER A 248 36.58 -34.22 -19.52
N HIS A 249 37.22 -34.18 -18.35
CA HIS A 249 38.66 -34.38 -18.14
C HIS A 249 38.89 -35.35 -16.99
#